data_AF-A0A9X7Y0F6-F1
#
_entry.id   AF-A0A9X7Y0F6-F1
#
_cell.length_a   1.000
_cell.length_b   1.000
_cell.length_c   1.000
_cell.angle_alpha   90.00
_cell.angle_beta   90.00
_cell.angle_gamma   90.00
#
_symmetry.space_group_name_H-M   'P 1'
#
loop_
_entity.id
_entity.type
_entity.pdbx_description
1 polymer ?
#
loop_
_entity_poly.entity_id
_entity_poly.type
_entity_poly.pdbx_seq_one_letter_code
_entity_poly.pdbx_strand_id
1 'polypeptide(L)'
;MNKINKLIFSFPLKILNKSYILTLIIIPIIIFFPIYSVIFTLIFIGLLFQGLYLQRLMPTNKPYTLIEILIILSFIYAVLFFKELYNLTNLVLLSYIIPLSFCIFRLKREIKVKISYLENSKVSFLLLFLAFILVWFASGFLDLTTTFSLFSQFGSSFILLEALSIFASVTASSWFMINMGVWLGILGIFRVIEYNKLENKIRYLLMMFAYAFYSIYLPSFSPISNEVQYIPYMWFNGLGTYGPVEPSYLFDGIIGTFVVTAILSFMFGSRQICSVTCTAPYMLQGTFLDSMKKYNRSSKIGRKTLTSRLNSWYKWVMILTWSSLLVFAVLSYLNYESIINFSILGNDPTVFYASLYFNVIWYVQFMLMPFLGNYACVNSGICAWGSFNQLFGYLGFFKLKVRDLKQCLNCKTVDCASACPVGLTNMRASFIKNGEFKSFKCIGVGDCVEACPYNNIIFYDFRSWIRSKLNRKGKIKDSIKLR
;
A
#
# COMPACT_ATOMS: atom_id res chain seq x y z
N MET A 1 1.57 5.78 28.56
CA MET A 1 1.60 4.41 27.99
C MET A 1 1.57 3.39 29.11
N ASN A 2 0.57 2.52 29.14
CA ASN A 2 0.46 1.45 30.13
C ASN A 2 1.63 0.45 30.01
N LYS A 3 1.92 -0.29 31.10
CA LYS A 3 3.01 -1.29 31.18
C LYS A 3 2.96 -2.31 30.02
N ILE A 4 1.74 -2.68 29.61
CA ILE A 4 1.47 -3.58 28.47
C ILE A 4 1.98 -2.97 27.15
N ASN A 5 1.68 -1.69 26.88
CA ASN A 5 2.16 -1.04 25.65
C ASN A 5 3.69 -0.96 25.64
N LYS A 6 4.33 -0.65 26.78
CA LYS A 6 5.80 -0.65 26.85
C LYS A 6 6.39 -2.03 26.49
N LEU A 7 5.77 -3.11 26.96
CA LEU A 7 6.19 -4.48 26.64
C LEU A 7 6.05 -4.76 25.13
N ILE A 8 4.87 -4.48 24.57
CA ILE A 8 4.54 -4.69 23.15
C ILE A 8 5.54 -3.95 22.24
N PHE A 9 5.86 -2.69 22.53
CA PHE A 9 6.81 -1.91 21.74
C PHE A 9 8.28 -2.29 22.00
N SER A 10 8.61 -2.90 23.15
CA SER A 10 9.97 -3.38 23.43
C SER A 10 10.33 -4.66 22.69
N PHE A 11 9.34 -5.48 22.32
CA PHE A 11 9.56 -6.79 21.71
C PHE A 11 10.21 -6.70 20.31
N PRO A 12 9.73 -5.87 19.36
CA PRO A 12 10.40 -5.65 18.07
C PRO A 12 11.85 -5.19 18.19
N LEU A 13 12.17 -4.35 19.19
CA LEU A 13 13.54 -3.90 19.44
C LEU A 13 14.46 -5.06 19.88
N LYS A 14 13.96 -5.96 20.73
CA LYS A 14 14.72 -7.16 21.14
C LYS A 14 14.98 -8.09 19.95
N ILE A 15 13.99 -8.27 19.08
CA ILE A 15 14.14 -9.06 17.84
C ILE A 15 15.20 -8.42 16.93
N LEU A 16 15.13 -7.12 16.70
CA LEU A 16 16.10 -6.39 15.90
C LEU A 16 17.53 -6.45 16.48
N ASN A 17 17.67 -6.54 17.80
CA ASN A 17 18.96 -6.71 18.45
C ASN A 17 19.53 -8.13 18.33
N LYS A 18 18.66 -9.15 18.25
CA LYS A 18 19.05 -10.57 18.11
C LYS A 18 18.83 -11.10 16.69
N SER A 19 18.82 -10.23 15.70
CA SER A 19 18.32 -10.54 14.36
C SER A 19 19.12 -11.65 13.65
N TYR A 20 20.45 -11.67 13.76
CA TYR A 20 21.27 -12.75 13.20
C TYR A 20 21.05 -14.11 13.90
N ILE A 21 20.90 -14.12 15.23
CA ILE A 21 20.62 -15.35 16.00
C ILE A 21 19.27 -15.93 15.56
N LEU A 22 18.25 -15.07 15.43
CA LEU A 22 16.93 -15.50 14.97
C LEU A 22 16.96 -15.97 13.50
N THR A 23 17.77 -15.32 12.65
CA THR A 23 17.97 -15.75 11.25
C THR A 23 18.61 -17.14 11.19
N LEU A 24 19.58 -17.44 12.06
CA LEU A 24 20.18 -18.78 12.16
C LEU A 24 19.16 -19.87 12.56
N ILE A 25 18.13 -19.51 13.32
CA ILE A 25 17.04 -20.43 13.70
C ILE A 25 16.04 -20.60 12.55
N ILE A 26 15.78 -19.53 11.80
CA ILE A 26 14.85 -19.54 10.66
C ILE A 26 15.37 -20.41 9.52
N ILE A 27 16.67 -20.36 9.22
CA ILE A 27 17.25 -21.10 8.08
C ILE A 27 16.95 -22.62 8.15
N PRO A 28 17.19 -23.33 9.26
CA PRO A 28 16.77 -24.73 9.40
C PRO A 28 15.26 -24.95 9.22
N ILE A 29 14.41 -24.05 9.71
CA ILE A 29 12.96 -24.17 9.54
C ILE A 29 12.57 -24.10 8.07
N ILE A 30 13.25 -23.25 7.27
CA ILE A 30 13.03 -23.19 5.82
C ILE A 30 13.34 -24.54 5.15
N ILE A 31 14.39 -25.23 5.61
CA ILE A 31 14.78 -26.54 5.05
C ILE A 31 13.71 -27.60 5.30
N PHE A 32 13.23 -27.72 6.55
CA PHE A 32 12.31 -28.79 6.93
C PHE A 32 10.84 -28.47 6.61
N PHE A 33 10.46 -27.19 6.63
CA PHE A 33 9.06 -26.75 6.49
C PHE A 33 8.96 -25.55 5.54
N PRO A 34 9.34 -25.67 4.26
CA PRO A 34 9.52 -24.53 3.36
C PRO A 34 8.24 -23.71 3.18
N ILE A 35 7.06 -24.34 3.11
CA ILE A 35 5.77 -23.65 2.97
C ILE A 35 5.48 -22.79 4.21
N TYR A 36 5.47 -23.39 5.40
CA TYR A 36 5.19 -22.68 6.65
C TYR A 36 6.26 -21.63 7.00
N SER A 37 7.50 -21.87 6.56
CA SER A 37 8.62 -20.96 6.79
C SER A 37 8.41 -19.59 6.14
N VAL A 38 7.67 -19.51 5.02
CA VAL A 38 7.39 -18.25 4.33
C VAL A 38 6.64 -17.30 5.26
N ILE A 39 5.53 -17.76 5.84
CA ILE A 39 4.71 -16.95 6.76
C ILE A 39 5.53 -16.53 7.98
N PHE A 40 6.28 -17.47 8.58
CA PHE A 40 7.12 -17.15 9.75
C PHE A 40 8.20 -16.11 9.42
N THR A 41 8.85 -16.26 8.26
CA THR A 41 9.86 -15.30 7.79
C THR A 41 9.26 -13.91 7.60
N LEU A 42 8.07 -13.81 7.01
CA LEU A 42 7.42 -12.52 6.77
C LEU A 42 6.95 -11.83 8.05
N ILE A 43 6.48 -12.60 9.04
CA ILE A 43 6.19 -12.08 10.39
C ILE A 43 7.49 -11.55 11.01
N PHE A 44 8.58 -12.32 10.94
CA PHE A 44 9.88 -11.91 11.45
C PHE A 44 10.38 -10.62 10.80
N ILE A 45 10.29 -10.51 9.47
CA ILE A 45 10.66 -9.29 8.74
C ILE A 45 9.77 -8.12 9.15
N GLY A 46 8.45 -8.30 9.27
CA GLY A 46 7.54 -7.26 9.76
C GLY A 46 7.94 -6.72 11.14
N LEU A 47 8.36 -7.61 12.04
CA LEU A 47 8.86 -7.24 13.37
C LEU A 47 10.21 -6.51 13.31
N LEU A 48 11.12 -6.88 12.40
CA LEU A 48 12.37 -6.15 12.21
C LEU A 48 12.14 -4.73 11.68
N PHE A 49 11.24 -4.56 10.70
CA PHE A 49 10.85 -3.23 10.19
C PHE A 49 10.19 -2.39 11.29
N GLN A 50 9.35 -2.99 12.15
CA GLN A 50 8.80 -2.29 13.30
C GLN A 50 9.89 -1.86 14.29
N GLY A 51 10.86 -2.73 14.58
CA GLY A 51 12.01 -2.38 15.41
C GLY A 51 12.80 -1.20 14.83
N LEU A 52 13.01 -1.20 13.50
CA LEU A 52 13.71 -0.13 12.79
C LEU A 52 12.92 1.19 12.86
N TYR A 53 11.59 1.12 12.72
CA TYR A 53 10.71 2.27 12.86
C TYR A 53 10.80 2.91 14.25
N LEU A 54 10.92 2.12 15.32
CA LEU A 54 11.06 2.63 16.68
C LEU A 54 12.39 3.38 16.91
N GLN A 55 13.43 3.08 16.12
CA GLN A 55 14.73 3.75 16.17
C GLN A 55 14.94 4.78 15.04
N ARG A 56 13.89 5.13 14.28
CA ARG A 56 14.00 5.92 13.03
C ARG A 56 14.67 7.29 13.15
N LEU A 57 14.64 7.90 14.33
CA LEU A 57 15.19 9.23 14.59
C LEU A 57 16.68 9.21 14.98
N MET A 58 17.25 8.02 15.21
CA MET A 58 18.64 7.88 15.66
C MET A 58 19.49 7.18 14.58
N PRO A 59 20.72 7.63 14.31
CA PRO A 59 21.62 6.91 13.43
C PRO A 59 22.10 5.62 14.11
N THR A 60 21.78 4.48 13.53
CA THR A 60 22.14 3.15 14.05
C THR A 60 22.73 2.29 12.94
N ASN A 61 23.35 1.16 13.29
CA ASN A 61 23.80 0.17 12.29
C ASN A 61 22.68 -0.77 11.82
N LYS A 62 21.50 -0.68 12.44
CA LYS A 62 20.37 -1.58 12.21
C LYS A 62 19.80 -1.56 10.78
N PRO A 63 19.76 -0.43 10.05
CA PRO A 63 19.36 -0.46 8.64
C PRO A 63 20.23 -1.42 7.81
N TYR A 64 21.56 -1.39 8.00
CA TYR A 64 22.47 -2.27 7.26
C TYR A 64 22.37 -3.73 7.73
N THR A 65 22.17 -3.97 9.02
CA THR A 65 21.88 -5.31 9.53
C THR A 65 20.62 -5.90 8.89
N LEU A 66 19.54 -5.11 8.77
CA LEU A 66 18.31 -5.55 8.12
C LEU A 66 18.52 -5.79 6.61
N ILE A 67 19.26 -4.91 5.93
CA ILE A 67 19.65 -5.10 4.53
C ILE A 67 20.33 -6.46 4.33
N GLU A 68 21.32 -6.81 5.15
CA GLU A 68 22.01 -8.09 5.02
C GLU A 68 21.10 -9.29 5.24
N ILE A 69 20.22 -9.22 6.25
CA ILE A 69 19.24 -10.27 6.52
C ILE A 69 18.27 -10.43 5.35
N LEU A 70 17.81 -9.33 4.75
CA LEU A 70 16.95 -9.37 3.58
C LEU A 70 17.68 -9.97 2.37
N ILE A 71 18.97 -9.65 2.15
CA ILE A 71 19.79 -10.28 1.09
C ILE A 71 19.87 -11.79 1.30
N ILE A 72 20.19 -12.21 2.52
CA ILE A 72 20.32 -13.63 2.89
C ILE A 72 19.03 -14.40 2.62
N LEU A 73 17.91 -13.89 3.14
CA LEU A 73 16.62 -14.57 3.00
C LEU A 73 16.13 -14.51 1.54
N SER A 74 16.32 -13.39 0.85
CA SER A 74 15.98 -13.28 -0.57
C SER A 74 16.77 -14.28 -1.41
N PHE A 75 18.05 -14.48 -1.10
CA PHE A 75 18.88 -15.47 -1.78
C PHE A 75 18.38 -16.89 -1.57
N ILE A 76 18.01 -17.25 -0.34
CA ILE A 76 17.43 -18.58 -0.05
C ILE A 76 16.15 -18.81 -0.85
N TYR A 77 15.19 -17.87 -0.80
CA TYR A 77 13.94 -18.01 -1.53
C TYR A 77 14.12 -17.92 -3.06
N ALA A 78 15.09 -17.16 -3.55
CA ALA A 78 15.43 -17.15 -4.97
C ALA A 78 15.95 -18.52 -5.43
N VAL A 79 16.83 -19.17 -4.66
CA VAL A 79 17.29 -20.53 -5.00
C VAL A 79 16.15 -21.53 -4.91
N LEU A 80 15.25 -21.43 -3.91
CA LEU A 80 14.05 -22.28 -3.84
C LEU A 80 13.13 -22.08 -5.05
N PHE A 81 12.89 -20.83 -5.45
CA PHE A 81 12.13 -20.50 -6.65
C PHE A 81 12.75 -21.12 -7.91
N PHE A 82 14.05 -20.93 -8.13
CA PHE A 82 14.74 -21.49 -9.30
C PHE A 82 14.91 -23.02 -9.23
N LYS A 83 14.94 -23.61 -8.05
CA LYS A 83 14.89 -25.06 -7.86
C LYS A 83 13.56 -25.61 -8.39
N GLU A 84 12.43 -25.00 -8.03
CA GLU A 84 11.13 -25.45 -8.56
C GLU A 84 10.98 -25.13 -10.06
N LEU A 85 11.54 -24.01 -10.53
CA LEU A 85 11.42 -23.60 -11.94
C LEU A 85 12.26 -24.45 -12.91
N TYR A 86 13.50 -24.79 -12.52
CA TYR A 86 14.49 -25.42 -13.40
C TYR A 86 15.03 -26.77 -12.87
N ASN A 87 14.45 -27.30 -11.79
CA ASN A 87 14.87 -28.54 -11.13
C ASN A 87 16.36 -28.52 -10.68
N LEU A 88 16.86 -27.36 -10.24
CA LEU A 88 18.26 -27.16 -9.81
C LEU A 88 18.53 -27.64 -8.38
N THR A 89 18.46 -28.96 -8.15
CA THR A 89 18.60 -29.56 -6.80
C THR A 89 19.97 -29.34 -6.14
N ASN A 90 21.05 -29.33 -6.92
CA ASN A 90 22.42 -29.23 -6.40
C ASN A 90 22.74 -27.89 -5.73
N LEU A 91 22.05 -26.80 -6.12
CA LEU A 91 22.32 -25.45 -5.59
C LEU A 91 21.63 -25.20 -4.24
N VAL A 92 20.68 -26.04 -3.87
CA VAL A 92 19.85 -25.87 -2.67
C VAL A 92 20.69 -25.96 -1.40
N LEU A 93 21.60 -26.94 -1.29
CA LEU A 93 22.44 -27.07 -0.09
C LEU A 93 23.38 -25.86 0.10
N LEU A 94 23.99 -25.39 -0.97
CA LEU A 94 24.85 -24.21 -0.96
C LEU A 94 24.10 -22.95 -0.53
N SER A 95 22.81 -22.85 -0.92
CA SER A 95 21.94 -21.74 -0.54
C SER A 95 21.71 -21.62 0.97
N TYR A 96 21.94 -22.67 1.74
CA TYR A 96 21.82 -22.64 3.20
C TYR A 96 23.17 -22.47 3.90
N ILE A 97 24.20 -23.19 3.44
CA ILE A 97 25.54 -23.15 4.06
C ILE A 97 26.13 -21.74 3.99
N ILE A 98 26.04 -21.08 2.84
CA ILE A 98 26.62 -19.74 2.64
C ILE A 98 25.98 -18.71 3.61
N PRO A 99 24.63 -18.56 3.65
CA PRO A 99 23.94 -17.78 4.68
C PRO A 99 24.29 -18.10 6.13
N LEU A 100 24.37 -19.39 6.50
CA LEU A 100 24.69 -19.80 7.86
C LEU A 100 26.10 -19.33 8.24
N SER A 101 27.10 -19.61 7.38
CA SER A 101 28.47 -19.15 7.57
C SER A 101 28.55 -17.63 7.68
N PHE A 102 27.81 -16.91 6.83
CA PHE A 102 27.78 -15.45 6.86
C PHE A 102 27.15 -14.89 8.15
N CYS A 103 26.06 -15.49 8.63
CA CYS A 103 25.43 -15.10 9.90
C CYS A 103 26.38 -15.33 11.08
N ILE A 104 27.08 -16.48 11.12
CA ILE A 104 28.08 -16.78 12.16
C ILE A 104 29.24 -15.76 12.12
N PHE A 105 29.71 -15.41 10.92
CA PHE A 105 30.72 -14.38 10.74
C PHE A 105 30.25 -13.01 11.28
N ARG A 106 29.00 -12.62 11.01
CA ARG A 106 28.42 -11.36 11.50
C ARG A 106 28.18 -11.31 13.00
N LEU A 107 27.92 -12.45 13.64
CA LEU A 107 27.89 -12.52 15.11
C LEU A 107 29.25 -12.18 15.75
N LYS A 108 30.36 -12.43 15.05
CA LYS A 108 31.71 -12.07 15.50
C LYS A 108 32.13 -10.65 15.10
N ARG A 109 31.55 -10.07 14.04
CA ARG A 109 31.93 -8.76 13.49
C ARG A 109 30.73 -7.84 13.29
N GLU A 110 30.61 -6.85 14.16
CA GLU A 110 29.58 -5.83 14.07
C GLU A 110 29.80 -4.86 12.89
N ILE A 111 28.69 -4.36 12.35
CA ILE A 111 28.69 -3.28 11.36
C ILE A 111 28.94 -1.95 12.07
N LYS A 112 30.02 -1.26 11.70
CA LYS A 112 30.43 0.03 12.29
C LYS A 112 29.67 1.23 11.73
N VAL A 113 29.16 1.12 10.50
CA VAL A 113 28.47 2.23 9.81
C VAL A 113 27.12 2.49 10.47
N LYS A 114 26.88 3.74 10.89
CA LYS A 114 25.62 4.20 11.49
C LYS A 114 24.91 5.15 10.54
N ILE A 115 23.61 4.91 10.30
CA ILE A 115 22.79 5.76 9.44
C ILE A 115 21.33 5.72 9.88
N SER A 116 20.58 6.80 9.62
CA SER A 116 19.12 6.74 9.67
C SER A 116 18.59 6.49 8.27
N TYR A 117 17.68 5.52 8.13
CA TYR A 117 17.04 5.26 6.84
C TYR A 117 16.25 6.49 6.35
N LEU A 118 15.74 7.35 7.24
CA LEU A 118 15.00 8.56 6.87
C LEU A 118 15.89 9.72 6.35
N GLU A 119 17.20 9.59 6.45
CA GLU A 119 18.16 10.60 5.95
C GLU A 119 18.72 10.21 4.59
N ASN A 120 18.78 8.90 4.29
CA ASN A 120 19.34 8.38 3.06
C ASN A 120 18.30 7.61 2.24
N SER A 121 17.85 8.22 1.14
CA SER A 121 16.88 7.61 0.22
C SER A 121 17.37 6.31 -0.41
N LYS A 122 18.68 6.14 -0.63
CA LYS A 122 19.25 4.90 -1.18
C LYS A 122 19.12 3.74 -0.20
N VAL A 123 19.37 3.98 1.09
CA VAL A 123 19.20 2.96 2.14
C VAL A 123 17.73 2.60 2.30
N SER A 124 16.83 3.59 2.32
CA SER A 124 15.38 3.32 2.34
C SER A 124 14.91 2.54 1.12
N PHE A 125 15.42 2.89 -0.08
CA PHE A 125 15.10 2.18 -1.31
C PHE A 125 15.56 0.73 -1.24
N LEU A 126 16.80 0.50 -0.82
CA LEU A 126 17.37 -0.84 -0.75
C LEU A 126 16.64 -1.72 0.28
N LEU A 127 16.21 -1.16 1.41
CA LEU A 127 15.34 -1.85 2.37
C LEU A 127 14.00 -2.28 1.76
N LEU A 128 13.31 -1.37 1.07
CA LEU A 128 12.02 -1.69 0.44
C LEU A 128 12.17 -2.67 -0.73
N PHE A 129 13.16 -2.44 -1.58
CA PHE A 129 13.43 -3.23 -2.76
C PHE A 129 13.76 -4.67 -2.38
N LEU A 130 14.65 -4.88 -1.40
CA LEU A 130 14.98 -6.23 -0.95
C LEU A 130 13.82 -6.92 -0.21
N ALA A 131 13.03 -6.17 0.58
CA ALA A 131 11.84 -6.76 1.20
C ALA A 131 10.80 -7.16 0.15
N PHE A 132 10.62 -6.36 -0.91
CA PHE A 132 9.78 -6.72 -2.04
C PHE A 132 10.32 -7.96 -2.77
N ILE A 133 11.61 -8.01 -3.07
CA ILE A 133 12.26 -9.17 -3.71
C ILE A 133 12.05 -10.44 -2.87
N LEU A 134 12.25 -10.35 -1.56
CA LEU A 134 12.02 -11.45 -0.64
C LEU A 134 10.60 -11.98 -0.75
N VAL A 135 9.60 -11.09 -0.67
CA VAL A 135 8.19 -11.46 -0.76
C VAL A 135 7.88 -12.03 -2.13
N TRP A 136 8.39 -11.43 -3.20
CA TRP A 136 8.18 -11.86 -4.58
C TRP A 136 8.70 -13.29 -4.79
N PHE A 137 9.94 -13.58 -4.43
CA PHE A 137 10.50 -14.93 -4.56
C PHE A 137 9.82 -15.95 -3.63
N ALA A 138 9.52 -15.57 -2.39
CA ALA A 138 8.83 -16.46 -1.46
C ALA A 138 7.42 -16.81 -1.96
N SER A 139 6.74 -15.87 -2.60
CA SER A 139 5.40 -16.09 -3.18
C SER A 139 5.47 -16.92 -4.46
N GLY A 140 6.38 -16.58 -5.37
CA GLY A 140 6.60 -17.35 -6.59
C GLY A 140 6.99 -18.81 -6.30
N PHE A 141 7.74 -19.05 -5.22
CA PHE A 141 8.03 -20.40 -4.74
C PHE A 141 6.74 -21.15 -4.36
N LEU A 142 5.84 -20.53 -3.59
CA LEU A 142 4.55 -21.13 -3.24
C LEU A 142 3.66 -21.37 -4.47
N ASP A 143 3.62 -20.41 -5.40
CA ASP A 143 2.88 -20.55 -6.66
C ASP A 143 3.36 -21.77 -7.46
N LEU A 144 4.67 -21.93 -7.64
CA LEU A 144 5.25 -23.07 -8.34
C LEU A 144 4.95 -24.41 -7.66
N THR A 145 4.99 -24.46 -6.33
CA THR A 145 4.66 -25.69 -5.59
C THR A 145 3.17 -26.08 -5.68
N THR A 146 2.30 -25.15 -6.07
CA THR A 146 0.84 -25.35 -6.16
C THR A 146 0.34 -25.44 -7.61
N THR A 147 1.21 -25.81 -8.56
CA THR A 147 0.89 -26.04 -10.00
C THR A 147 0.43 -24.78 -10.77
N PHE A 148 0.97 -23.61 -10.43
CA PHE A 148 0.66 -22.35 -11.11
C PHE A 148 1.51 -22.13 -12.38
N SER A 149 0.91 -21.61 -13.46
CA SER A 149 1.63 -21.28 -14.71
C SER A 149 2.19 -19.85 -14.68
N LEU A 150 3.51 -19.71 -14.64
CA LEU A 150 4.16 -18.38 -14.55
C LEU A 150 4.21 -17.62 -15.89
N PHE A 151 4.14 -18.33 -17.01
CA PHE A 151 4.38 -17.80 -18.36
C PHE A 151 3.10 -17.41 -19.13
N SER A 152 1.95 -17.35 -18.47
CA SER A 152 0.66 -17.15 -19.12
C SER A 152 0.26 -15.69 -19.33
N GLN A 153 0.96 -14.73 -18.72
CA GLN A 153 0.52 -13.33 -18.69
C GLN A 153 0.89 -12.52 -19.93
N PHE A 154 1.96 -12.82 -20.67
CA PHE A 154 2.24 -12.17 -21.97
C PHE A 154 2.76 -13.22 -22.97
N GLY A 155 2.04 -13.42 -24.08
CA GLY A 155 2.37 -14.40 -25.13
C GLY A 155 3.50 -13.93 -26.04
N SER A 156 4.74 -13.94 -25.55
CA SER A 156 5.94 -13.58 -26.32
C SER A 156 7.13 -14.46 -25.92
N SER A 157 7.96 -14.82 -26.91
CA SER A 157 9.23 -15.55 -26.74
C SER A 157 10.44 -14.65 -26.45
N PHE A 158 10.22 -13.34 -26.27
CA PHE A 158 11.28 -12.42 -25.93
C PHE A 158 11.57 -12.45 -24.43
N ILE A 159 12.81 -12.79 -24.05
CA ILE A 159 13.25 -12.98 -22.66
C ILE A 159 12.82 -11.85 -21.71
N LEU A 160 12.87 -10.58 -22.16
CA LEU A 160 12.46 -9.46 -21.31
C LEU A 160 10.94 -9.40 -21.09
N LEU A 161 10.14 -9.77 -22.09
CA LEU A 161 8.69 -9.86 -21.97
C LEU A 161 8.29 -11.08 -21.14
N GLU A 162 9.01 -12.20 -21.26
CA GLU A 162 8.84 -13.36 -20.37
C GLU A 162 9.15 -12.99 -18.91
N ALA A 163 10.25 -12.27 -18.66
CA ALA A 163 10.58 -11.79 -17.32
C ALA A 163 9.49 -10.87 -16.75
N LEU A 164 8.93 -9.98 -17.59
CA LEU A 164 7.82 -9.10 -17.21
C LEU A 164 6.52 -9.88 -16.98
N SER A 165 6.29 -10.95 -17.76
CA SER A 165 5.17 -11.90 -17.58
C SER A 165 5.28 -12.60 -16.25
N ILE A 166 6.43 -13.23 -15.93
CA ILE A 166 6.64 -13.89 -14.64
C ILE A 166 6.45 -12.90 -13.49
N PHE A 167 6.98 -11.68 -13.62
CA PHE A 167 6.80 -10.63 -12.63
C PHE A 167 5.33 -10.31 -12.37
N ALA A 168 4.57 -10.08 -13.44
CA ALA A 168 3.14 -9.78 -13.36
C ALA A 168 2.33 -10.97 -12.82
N SER A 169 2.64 -12.20 -13.24
CA SER A 169 2.02 -13.45 -12.78
C SER A 169 2.16 -13.62 -11.27
N VAL A 170 3.37 -13.50 -10.74
CA VAL A 170 3.61 -13.64 -9.30
C VAL A 170 2.95 -12.50 -8.52
N THR A 171 3.06 -11.25 -8.98
CA THR A 171 2.45 -10.12 -8.25
C THR A 171 0.92 -10.14 -8.25
N ALA A 172 0.31 -10.76 -9.26
CA ALA A 172 -1.14 -11.00 -9.33
C ALA A 172 -1.60 -12.20 -8.48
N SER A 173 -0.67 -13.02 -7.97
CA SER A 173 -1.02 -14.27 -7.32
C SER A 173 -1.62 -14.09 -5.93
N SER A 174 -2.47 -15.04 -5.55
CA SER A 174 -3.07 -15.08 -4.20
C SER A 174 -1.99 -15.20 -3.12
N TRP A 175 -0.94 -15.99 -3.36
CA TRP A 175 0.17 -16.14 -2.42
C TRP A 175 0.94 -14.84 -2.23
N PHE A 176 1.15 -14.07 -3.30
CA PHE A 176 1.79 -12.77 -3.19
C PHE A 176 0.96 -11.79 -2.37
N MET A 177 -0.36 -11.73 -2.60
CA MET A 177 -1.27 -10.90 -1.81
C MET A 177 -1.31 -11.31 -0.34
N ILE A 178 -1.33 -12.62 -0.04
CA ILE A 178 -1.26 -13.16 1.33
C ILE A 178 0.06 -12.75 1.98
N ASN A 179 1.19 -12.96 1.30
CA ASN A 179 2.52 -12.71 1.85
C ASN A 179 2.80 -11.21 2.07
N MET A 180 2.42 -10.35 1.13
CA MET A 180 2.43 -8.90 1.34
C MET A 180 1.50 -8.50 2.49
N GLY A 181 0.33 -9.15 2.59
CA GLY A 181 -0.59 -9.04 3.72
C GLY A 181 0.07 -9.35 5.06
N VAL A 182 0.71 -10.50 5.19
CA VAL A 182 1.37 -10.92 6.44
C VAL A 182 2.47 -9.93 6.83
N TRP A 183 3.37 -9.59 5.91
CA TRP A 183 4.48 -8.68 6.19
C TRP A 183 3.98 -7.29 6.64
N LEU A 184 3.10 -6.68 5.85
CA LEU A 184 2.63 -5.32 6.07
C LEU A 184 1.57 -5.24 7.17
N GLY A 185 0.83 -6.33 7.39
CA GLY A 185 -0.14 -6.49 8.45
C GLY A 185 0.46 -6.35 9.83
N ILE A 186 1.68 -6.87 10.06
CA ILE A 186 2.40 -6.64 11.31
C ILE A 186 2.61 -5.14 11.55
N LEU A 187 3.10 -4.40 10.54
CA LEU A 187 3.28 -2.94 10.63
C LEU A 187 1.94 -2.20 10.83
N GLY A 188 0.87 -2.72 10.23
CA GLY A 188 -0.48 -2.21 10.39
C GLY A 188 -1.04 -2.41 11.79
N ILE A 189 -0.81 -3.56 12.42
CA ILE A 189 -1.23 -3.84 13.81
C ILE A 189 -0.59 -2.83 14.76
N PHE A 190 0.73 -2.60 14.65
CA PHE A 190 1.39 -1.59 15.47
C PHE A 190 0.85 -0.19 15.19
N ARG A 191 0.50 0.13 13.94
CA ARG A 191 -0.12 1.41 13.61
C ARG A 191 -1.49 1.58 14.27
N VAL A 192 -2.32 0.54 14.30
CA VAL A 192 -3.64 0.58 14.98
C VAL A 192 -3.47 0.91 16.47
N ILE A 193 -2.45 0.32 17.11
CA ILE A 193 -2.13 0.57 18.51
C ILE A 193 -1.72 2.03 18.75
N GLU A 194 -0.99 2.64 17.80
CA GLU A 194 -0.52 4.03 17.88
C GLU A 194 -1.59 5.10 17.68
N TYR A 195 -2.66 4.81 16.93
CA TYR A 195 -3.73 5.78 16.78
C TYR A 195 -4.35 6.13 18.15
N ASN A 196 -4.78 7.37 18.32
CA ASN A 196 -5.51 7.82 19.50
C ASN A 196 -7.00 7.98 19.18
N LYS A 197 -7.34 8.42 17.96
CA LYS A 197 -8.74 8.57 17.55
C LYS A 197 -9.37 7.24 17.20
N LEU A 198 -10.44 6.89 17.91
CA LEU A 198 -11.23 5.68 17.69
C LEU A 198 -11.75 5.59 16.25
N GLU A 199 -12.20 6.69 15.65
CA GLU A 199 -12.65 6.71 14.26
C GLU A 199 -11.54 6.29 13.28
N ASN A 200 -10.29 6.72 13.50
CA ASN A 200 -9.16 6.32 12.66
C ASN A 200 -8.74 4.87 12.93
N LYS A 201 -8.86 4.38 14.17
CA LYS A 201 -8.64 2.96 14.51
C LYS A 201 -9.60 2.05 13.78
N ILE A 202 -10.91 2.31 13.91
CA ILE A 202 -11.95 1.51 13.25
C ILE A 202 -11.76 1.53 11.75
N ARG A 203 -11.51 2.72 11.17
CA ARG A 203 -11.21 2.86 9.75
C ARG A 203 -10.06 1.95 9.31
N TYR A 204 -8.96 1.98 10.06
CA TYR A 204 -7.78 1.21 9.72
C TYR A 204 -8.02 -0.30 9.85
N LEU A 205 -8.76 -0.73 10.87
CA LEU A 205 -9.17 -2.14 11.02
C LEU A 205 -10.07 -2.59 9.87
N LEU A 206 -11.05 -1.77 9.47
CA LEU A 206 -11.89 -2.04 8.30
C LEU A 206 -11.05 -2.16 7.03
N MET A 207 -10.03 -1.32 6.86
CA MET A 207 -9.11 -1.38 5.73
C MET A 207 -8.30 -2.68 5.72
N MET A 208 -7.80 -3.12 6.88
CA MET A 208 -7.10 -4.42 6.99
C MET A 208 -8.02 -5.60 6.69
N PHE A 209 -9.25 -5.57 7.22
CA PHE A 209 -10.26 -6.58 6.95
C PHE A 209 -10.64 -6.61 5.47
N ALA A 210 -10.87 -5.45 4.88
CA ALA A 210 -11.22 -5.30 3.48
C ALA A 210 -10.12 -5.80 2.54
N TYR A 211 -8.84 -5.56 2.87
CA TYR A 211 -7.72 -6.16 2.13
C TYR A 211 -7.80 -7.69 2.16
N ALA A 212 -7.93 -8.29 3.36
CA ALA A 212 -8.01 -9.74 3.50
C ALA A 212 -9.26 -10.33 2.82
N PHE A 213 -10.38 -9.63 2.90
CA PHE A 213 -11.65 -10.11 2.37
C PHE A 213 -11.73 -9.94 0.85
N TYR A 214 -11.56 -8.72 0.34
CA TYR A 214 -11.78 -8.41 -1.08
C TYR A 214 -10.60 -8.74 -2.00
N SER A 215 -9.37 -8.76 -1.48
CA SER A 215 -8.18 -9.03 -2.31
C SER A 215 -7.68 -10.47 -2.22
N ILE A 216 -8.15 -11.24 -1.23
CA ILE A 216 -7.66 -12.60 -0.97
C ILE A 216 -8.84 -13.58 -0.87
N TYR A 217 -9.70 -13.43 0.14
CA TYR A 217 -10.72 -14.43 0.40
C TYR A 217 -11.78 -14.53 -0.71
N LEU A 218 -12.41 -13.41 -1.08
CA LEU A 218 -13.50 -13.41 -2.05
C LEU A 218 -13.05 -13.92 -3.43
N PRO A 219 -11.95 -13.43 -4.02
CA PRO A 219 -11.53 -13.87 -5.34
C PRO A 219 -10.96 -15.29 -5.37
N SER A 220 -10.33 -15.76 -4.29
CA SER A 220 -9.50 -16.97 -4.34
C SER A 220 -10.03 -18.16 -3.53
N PHE A 221 -10.85 -17.92 -2.50
CA PHE A 221 -11.24 -18.95 -1.52
C PHE A 221 -12.74 -19.01 -1.21
N SER A 222 -13.51 -18.04 -1.68
CA SER A 222 -14.96 -17.98 -1.45
C SER A 222 -15.71 -18.95 -2.35
N PRO A 223 -16.84 -19.56 -1.89
CA PRO A 223 -17.70 -20.39 -2.73
C PRO A 223 -18.22 -19.67 -3.99
N ILE A 224 -18.29 -18.34 -3.94
CA ILE A 224 -18.74 -17.48 -5.05
C ILE A 224 -17.56 -16.87 -5.84
N SER A 225 -16.34 -17.41 -5.73
CA SER A 225 -15.15 -16.88 -6.42
C SER A 225 -15.35 -16.69 -7.93
N ASN A 226 -16.10 -17.60 -8.56
CA ASN A 226 -16.40 -17.56 -9.99
C ASN A 226 -17.42 -16.49 -10.39
N GLU A 227 -18.16 -15.95 -9.42
CA GLU A 227 -19.20 -14.94 -9.64
C GLU A 227 -18.75 -13.53 -9.21
N VAL A 228 -17.52 -13.39 -8.72
CA VAL A 228 -16.99 -12.12 -8.19
C VAL A 228 -17.05 -10.97 -9.21
N GLN A 229 -16.93 -11.30 -10.50
CA GLN A 229 -17.03 -10.33 -11.60
C GLN A 229 -18.40 -9.63 -11.72
N TYR A 230 -19.47 -10.27 -11.26
CA TYR A 230 -20.83 -9.70 -11.29
C TYR A 230 -21.12 -8.80 -10.08
N ILE A 231 -20.28 -8.84 -9.05
CA ILE A 231 -20.56 -8.17 -7.77
C ILE A 231 -20.13 -6.70 -7.87
N PRO A 232 -21.05 -5.73 -7.68
CA PRO A 232 -20.68 -4.33 -7.56
C PRO A 232 -19.65 -4.16 -6.45
N TYR A 233 -18.68 -3.27 -6.65
CA TYR A 233 -17.58 -2.94 -5.74
C TYR A 233 -16.33 -3.84 -5.85
N MET A 234 -16.40 -4.97 -6.56
CA MET A 234 -15.25 -5.86 -6.70
C MET A 234 -14.19 -5.32 -7.66
N TRP A 235 -14.57 -4.61 -8.71
CA TRP A 235 -13.66 -4.04 -9.72
C TRP A 235 -12.82 -2.84 -9.23
N PHE A 236 -12.45 -2.80 -7.94
CA PHE A 236 -11.74 -1.69 -7.31
C PHE A 236 -10.30 -1.49 -7.82
N ASN A 237 -9.69 -2.54 -8.39
CA ASN A 237 -8.42 -2.45 -9.11
C ASN A 237 -8.62 -2.01 -10.58
N GLY A 238 -9.84 -1.65 -10.99
CA GLY A 238 -10.14 -1.14 -12.33
C GLY A 238 -10.50 -2.23 -13.35
N LEU A 239 -10.73 -1.78 -14.59
CA LEU A 239 -11.09 -2.64 -15.71
C LEU A 239 -9.93 -3.59 -16.05
N GLY A 240 -10.25 -4.83 -16.42
CA GLY A 240 -9.25 -5.88 -16.66
C GLY A 240 -8.88 -6.72 -15.42
N THR A 241 -9.35 -6.36 -14.22
CA THR A 241 -8.98 -7.07 -12.98
C THR A 241 -9.49 -8.51 -12.94
N TYR A 242 -10.76 -8.73 -13.34
CA TYR A 242 -11.39 -10.06 -13.32
C TYR A 242 -11.64 -10.63 -14.71
N GLY A 243 -11.15 -9.97 -15.75
CA GLY A 243 -11.35 -10.39 -17.13
C GLY A 243 -11.55 -9.21 -18.07
N PRO A 244 -11.81 -9.51 -19.36
CA PRO A 244 -12.19 -8.54 -20.39
C PRO A 244 -13.43 -7.71 -19.99
N VAL A 245 -13.79 -6.72 -20.81
CA VAL A 245 -15.05 -5.99 -20.65
C VAL A 245 -16.15 -6.75 -21.38
N GLU A 246 -16.92 -7.54 -20.64
CA GLU A 246 -18.03 -8.31 -21.20
C GLU A 246 -19.39 -7.65 -20.94
N PRO A 247 -20.36 -7.76 -21.87
CA PRO A 247 -21.73 -7.28 -21.68
C PRO A 247 -22.43 -7.92 -20.48
N SER A 248 -22.11 -9.19 -20.18
CA SER A 248 -22.73 -9.99 -19.12
C SER A 248 -22.58 -9.37 -17.74
N TYR A 249 -21.44 -8.73 -17.46
CA TYR A 249 -21.16 -8.06 -16.19
C TYR A 249 -20.89 -6.55 -16.28
N LEU A 250 -21.19 -5.94 -17.43
CA LEU A 250 -20.96 -4.52 -17.66
C LEU A 250 -21.79 -3.65 -16.72
N PHE A 251 -23.07 -3.98 -16.53
CA PHE A 251 -24.01 -3.15 -15.77
C PHE A 251 -23.97 -3.40 -14.26
N ASP A 252 -24.10 -4.66 -13.84
CA ASP A 252 -24.11 -5.10 -12.45
C ASP A 252 -22.71 -5.02 -11.81
N GLY A 253 -21.68 -5.54 -12.47
CA GLY A 253 -20.30 -5.55 -11.99
C GLY A 253 -19.61 -4.20 -12.17
N ILE A 254 -19.31 -3.84 -13.42
CA ILE A 254 -18.42 -2.72 -13.75
C ILE A 254 -19.09 -1.37 -13.43
N ILE A 255 -20.21 -1.05 -14.08
CA ILE A 255 -20.92 0.22 -13.89
C ILE A 255 -21.40 0.32 -12.45
N GLY A 256 -21.97 -0.75 -11.89
CA GLY A 256 -22.34 -0.83 -10.47
C GLY A 256 -21.19 -0.43 -9.55
N THR A 257 -19.98 -0.94 -9.79
CA THR A 257 -18.78 -0.57 -9.01
C THR A 257 -18.48 0.93 -9.06
N PHE A 258 -18.47 1.54 -10.24
CA PHE A 258 -18.19 2.97 -10.40
C PHE A 258 -19.30 3.85 -9.79
N VAL A 259 -20.57 3.48 -9.96
CA VAL A 259 -21.73 4.21 -9.41
C VAL A 259 -21.73 4.19 -7.88
N VAL A 260 -21.64 3.00 -7.28
CA VAL A 260 -21.59 2.85 -5.81
C VAL A 260 -20.42 3.65 -5.23
N THR A 261 -19.26 3.54 -5.87
CA THR A 261 -18.04 4.23 -5.46
C THR A 261 -18.17 5.75 -5.58
N ALA A 262 -18.79 6.26 -6.65
CA ALA A 262 -19.04 7.68 -6.84
C ALA A 262 -19.97 8.23 -5.75
N ILE A 263 -21.06 7.52 -5.43
CA ILE A 263 -22.01 7.89 -4.36
C ILE A 263 -21.29 7.93 -3.01
N LEU A 264 -20.56 6.86 -2.66
CA LEU A 264 -19.83 6.79 -1.40
C LEU A 264 -18.76 7.88 -1.29
N SER A 265 -18.03 8.16 -2.37
CA SER A 265 -17.04 9.24 -2.40
C SER A 265 -17.68 10.61 -2.34
N PHE A 266 -18.85 10.82 -2.95
CA PHE A 266 -19.61 12.05 -2.81
C PHE A 266 -20.05 12.27 -1.34
N MET A 267 -20.46 11.20 -0.65
CA MET A 267 -20.91 11.27 0.74
C MET A 267 -19.75 11.43 1.74
N PHE A 268 -18.68 10.65 1.60
CA PHE A 268 -17.64 10.47 2.61
C PHE A 268 -16.23 10.89 2.14
N GLY A 269 -16.12 11.37 0.90
CA GLY A 269 -14.85 11.68 0.26
C GLY A 269 -14.06 10.44 -0.12
N SER A 270 -12.84 10.66 -0.61
CA SER A 270 -11.89 9.57 -0.92
C SER A 270 -11.48 8.74 0.31
N ARG A 271 -11.91 9.15 1.52
CA ARG A 271 -11.77 8.37 2.74
C ARG A 271 -12.36 6.97 2.59
N GLN A 272 -13.50 6.82 1.89
CA GLN A 272 -14.14 5.51 1.71
C GLN A 272 -13.17 4.52 1.03
N ILE A 273 -12.42 4.97 0.01
CA ILE A 273 -11.41 4.15 -0.64
C ILE A 273 -10.33 3.72 0.34
N CYS A 274 -9.81 4.68 1.10
CA CYS A 274 -8.75 4.45 2.06
C CYS A 274 -9.19 3.63 3.27
N SER A 275 -10.45 3.25 3.33
CA SER A 275 -11.05 2.49 4.42
C SER A 275 -11.52 1.11 3.97
N VAL A 276 -11.89 0.93 2.69
CA VAL A 276 -12.59 -0.29 2.26
C VAL A 276 -12.18 -0.80 0.87
N THR A 277 -11.83 0.04 -0.11
CA THR A 277 -11.58 -0.49 -1.48
C THR A 277 -10.13 -0.66 -1.85
N CYS A 278 -9.24 0.26 -1.46
CA CYS A 278 -7.89 0.26 -2.01
C CYS A 278 -6.91 -0.47 -1.10
N THR A 279 -6.15 -1.36 -1.70
CA THR A 279 -5.06 -2.11 -1.08
C THR A 279 -3.86 -1.21 -0.77
N ALA A 280 -3.62 -0.15 -1.56
CA ALA A 280 -2.51 0.78 -1.35
C ALA A 280 -2.49 1.41 0.07
N PRO A 281 -3.60 1.94 0.61
CA PRO A 281 -3.71 2.36 2.01
C PRO A 281 -3.17 1.36 3.04
N TYR A 282 -3.49 0.08 2.89
CA TYR A 282 -2.99 -0.97 3.77
C TYR A 282 -1.47 -1.03 3.76
N MET A 283 -0.91 -0.95 2.56
CA MET A 283 0.53 -1.01 2.35
C MET A 283 1.23 0.28 2.78
N LEU A 284 0.63 1.45 2.56
CA LEU A 284 1.31 2.74 2.70
C LEU A 284 1.18 3.39 4.09
N GLN A 285 0.25 2.91 4.92
CA GLN A 285 -0.05 3.51 6.23
C GLN A 285 0.52 2.71 7.41
N GLY A 286 1.13 1.55 7.18
CA GLY A 286 1.87 0.84 8.24
C GLY A 286 3.00 1.71 8.82
N THR A 287 3.38 1.49 10.07
CA THR A 287 4.34 2.35 10.81
C THR A 287 5.60 2.76 10.02
N PHE A 288 6.38 1.78 9.55
CA PHE A 288 7.61 2.02 8.78
C PHE A 288 7.33 2.79 7.47
N LEU A 289 6.29 2.39 6.74
CA LEU A 289 5.94 2.96 5.43
C LEU A 289 5.37 4.38 5.56
N ASP A 290 4.55 4.64 6.57
CA ASP A 290 4.04 5.99 6.89
C ASP A 290 5.19 6.97 7.18
N SER A 291 6.26 6.51 7.84
CA SER A 291 7.42 7.36 8.15
C SER A 291 8.12 7.89 6.89
N MET A 292 8.00 7.19 5.76
CA MET A 292 8.56 7.60 4.48
C MET A 292 7.89 8.82 3.86
N LYS A 293 6.77 9.30 4.41
CA LYS A 293 6.20 10.59 4.00
C LYS A 293 7.15 11.77 4.17
N LYS A 294 8.23 11.62 4.96
CA LYS A 294 9.35 12.59 4.99
C LYS A 294 9.91 12.84 3.58
N TYR A 295 9.95 11.82 2.73
CA TYR A 295 10.42 11.93 1.35
C TYR A 295 9.55 12.80 0.44
N ASN A 296 8.29 13.06 0.79
CA ASN A 296 7.50 14.08 0.10
C ASN A 296 8.14 15.48 0.18
N ARG A 297 8.95 15.74 1.22
CA ARG A 297 9.57 17.04 1.46
C ARG A 297 11.08 17.05 1.23
N SER A 298 11.76 15.92 1.36
CA SER A 298 13.21 15.84 1.15
C SER A 298 13.59 15.46 -0.29
N SER A 299 12.81 14.62 -0.97
CA SER A 299 13.14 14.18 -2.33
C SER A 299 12.92 15.29 -3.37
N LYS A 300 13.68 15.26 -4.48
CA LYS A 300 13.55 16.25 -5.56
C LYS A 300 12.19 16.17 -6.26
N ILE A 301 11.69 14.95 -6.49
CA ILE A 301 10.41 14.74 -7.18
C ILE A 301 9.24 14.96 -6.23
N GLY A 302 9.28 14.40 -5.01
CA GLY A 302 8.22 14.57 -4.02
C GLY A 302 7.95 16.04 -3.63
N ARG A 303 8.99 16.89 -3.59
CA ARG A 303 8.80 18.33 -3.34
C ARG A 303 7.91 19.01 -4.38
N LYS A 304 7.92 18.52 -5.63
CA LYS A 304 7.05 19.07 -6.67
C LYS A 304 5.59 18.76 -6.40
N THR A 305 5.26 17.70 -5.67
CA THR A 305 3.86 17.30 -5.41
C THR A 305 3.26 17.94 -4.17
N LEU A 306 3.97 18.86 -3.51
CA LEU A 306 3.46 19.57 -2.36
C LEU A 306 2.31 20.51 -2.74
N THR A 307 1.44 20.79 -1.76
CA THR A 307 0.23 21.64 -1.87
C THR A 307 -0.98 20.99 -2.55
N SER A 308 -2.13 21.65 -2.43
CA SER A 308 -3.38 21.26 -3.09
C SER A 308 -3.43 21.57 -4.59
N ARG A 309 -2.44 22.28 -5.15
CA ARG A 309 -2.43 22.62 -6.57
C ARG A 309 -2.01 21.41 -7.41
N LEU A 310 -2.65 21.25 -8.56
CA LEU A 310 -2.33 20.21 -9.52
C LEU A 310 -1.27 20.72 -10.50
N ASN A 311 -0.13 20.05 -10.56
CA ASN A 311 0.92 20.37 -11.52
C ASN A 311 0.52 19.97 -12.94
N SER A 312 1.13 20.60 -13.95
CA SER A 312 0.87 20.26 -15.35
C SER A 312 1.19 18.80 -15.67
N TRP A 313 2.30 18.27 -15.17
CA TRP A 313 2.66 16.86 -15.39
C TRP A 313 1.64 15.88 -14.80
N TYR A 314 1.08 16.21 -13.64
CA TYR A 314 0.04 15.42 -13.00
C TYR A 314 -1.22 15.35 -13.87
N LYS A 315 -1.63 16.48 -14.47
CA LYS A 315 -2.76 16.53 -15.39
C LYS A 315 -2.51 15.67 -16.62
N TRP A 316 -1.33 15.77 -17.22
CA TRP A 316 -0.95 14.96 -18.39
C TRP A 316 -0.95 13.46 -18.10
N VAL A 317 -0.33 13.05 -16.99
CA VAL A 317 -0.30 11.64 -16.59
C VAL A 317 -1.71 11.13 -16.31
N MET A 318 -2.54 11.90 -15.60
CA MET A 318 -3.95 11.55 -15.36
C MET A 318 -4.73 11.38 -16.67
N ILE A 319 -4.62 12.34 -17.60
CA ILE A 319 -5.30 12.27 -18.91
C ILE A 319 -4.83 11.03 -19.66
N LEU A 320 -3.52 10.76 -19.68
CA LEU A 320 -2.95 9.58 -20.33
C LEU A 320 -3.52 8.29 -19.72
N THR A 321 -3.50 8.16 -18.39
CA THR A 321 -4.03 7.00 -17.68
C THR A 321 -5.52 6.78 -17.93
N TRP A 322 -6.33 7.85 -17.91
CA TRP A 322 -7.77 7.72 -18.19
C TRP A 322 -8.08 7.43 -19.65
N SER A 323 -7.37 8.08 -20.57
CA SER A 323 -7.55 7.84 -22.00
C SER A 323 -7.14 6.43 -22.38
N SER A 324 -6.02 5.91 -21.86
CA SER A 324 -5.61 4.53 -22.12
C SER A 324 -6.60 3.53 -21.53
N LEU A 325 -7.09 3.75 -20.30
CA LEU A 325 -8.13 2.91 -19.70
C LEU A 325 -9.41 2.89 -20.54
N LEU A 326 -9.90 4.05 -20.99
CA LEU A 326 -11.12 4.14 -21.80
C LEU A 326 -10.96 3.54 -23.19
N VAL A 327 -9.85 3.82 -23.88
CA VAL A 327 -9.57 3.25 -25.21
C VAL A 327 -9.48 1.73 -25.11
N PHE A 328 -8.78 1.20 -24.11
CA PHE A 328 -8.64 -0.24 -23.96
C PHE A 328 -9.95 -0.90 -23.54
N ALA A 329 -10.79 -0.23 -22.74
CA ALA A 329 -12.13 -0.70 -22.40
C ALA A 329 -13.03 -0.82 -23.63
N VAL A 330 -13.03 0.19 -24.52
CA VAL A 330 -13.80 0.14 -25.77
C VAL A 330 -13.26 -0.95 -26.69
N LEU A 331 -11.94 -1.06 -26.84
CA LEU A 331 -11.33 -2.13 -27.66
C LEU A 331 -11.66 -3.52 -27.11
N SER A 332 -11.60 -3.70 -25.80
CA SER A 332 -11.96 -4.97 -25.15
C SER A 332 -13.42 -5.34 -25.38
N TYR A 333 -14.34 -4.38 -25.21
CA TYR A 333 -15.76 -4.59 -25.47
C TYR A 333 -16.04 -4.97 -26.93
N LEU A 334 -15.46 -4.23 -27.90
CA LEU A 334 -15.63 -4.52 -29.33
C LEU A 334 -15.00 -5.87 -29.72
N ASN A 335 -13.92 -6.26 -29.05
CA ASN A 335 -13.25 -7.55 -29.26
C ASN A 335 -14.12 -8.70 -28.75
N TYR A 336 -14.80 -8.51 -27.61
CA TYR A 336 -15.75 -9.50 -27.09
C TYR A 336 -16.94 -9.70 -28.01
N GLU A 337 -17.53 -8.62 -28.52
CA GLU A 337 -18.64 -8.64 -29.50
C GLU A 337 -18.19 -9.14 -30.89
N SER A 338 -16.92 -9.55 -31.05
CA SER A 338 -16.35 -10.06 -32.30
C SER A 338 -16.42 -9.06 -33.47
N ILE A 339 -16.54 -7.76 -33.17
CA ILE A 339 -16.54 -6.67 -34.17
C ILE A 339 -15.11 -6.42 -34.66
N ILE A 340 -14.13 -6.55 -33.76
CA ILE A 340 -12.70 -6.47 -34.04
C ILE A 340 -12.00 -7.69 -33.45
N ASN A 341 -10.82 -8.03 -33.98
CA ASN A 341 -9.92 -9.03 -33.39
C ASN A 341 -8.61 -8.33 -33.01
N PHE A 342 -8.57 -7.73 -31.82
CA PHE A 342 -7.42 -6.97 -31.34
C PHE A 342 -6.95 -7.50 -29.98
N SER A 343 -5.71 -7.99 -29.93
CA SER A 343 -5.06 -8.46 -28.71
C SER A 343 -3.66 -7.86 -28.59
N ILE A 344 -3.21 -7.67 -27.35
CA ILE A 344 -1.87 -7.17 -27.02
C ILE A 344 -1.10 -8.29 -26.35
N LEU A 345 -0.05 -8.79 -27.00
CA LEU A 345 0.75 -9.92 -26.52
C LEU A 345 -0.13 -11.13 -26.17
N GLY A 346 -1.15 -11.42 -26.99
CA GLY A 346 -2.06 -12.54 -26.79
C GLY A 346 -3.17 -12.32 -25.75
N ASN A 347 -3.24 -11.15 -25.10
CA ASN A 347 -4.29 -10.85 -24.12
C ASN A 347 -5.29 -9.82 -24.62
N ASP A 348 -6.46 -9.83 -23.98
CA ASP A 348 -7.41 -8.73 -24.05
C ASP A 348 -6.76 -7.39 -23.63
N PRO A 349 -7.07 -6.28 -24.32
CA PRO A 349 -6.49 -4.96 -24.02
C PRO A 349 -6.65 -4.53 -22.56
N THR A 350 -7.81 -4.72 -21.93
CA THR A 350 -8.01 -4.32 -20.53
C THR A 350 -7.27 -5.22 -19.56
N VAL A 351 -7.21 -6.52 -19.81
CA VAL A 351 -6.41 -7.45 -19.01
C VAL A 351 -4.92 -7.07 -19.09
N PHE A 352 -4.43 -6.75 -20.29
CA PHE A 352 -3.08 -6.23 -20.47
C PHE A 352 -2.85 -4.92 -19.69
N TYR A 353 -3.80 -3.98 -19.74
CA TYR A 353 -3.73 -2.73 -18.95
C TYR A 353 -3.62 -3.01 -17.46
N ALA A 354 -4.52 -3.84 -16.92
CA ALA A 354 -4.55 -4.17 -15.50
C ALA A 354 -3.21 -4.80 -15.07
N SER A 355 -2.72 -5.76 -15.86
CA SER A 355 -1.45 -6.44 -15.61
C SER A 355 -0.28 -5.46 -15.61
N LEU A 356 -0.17 -4.59 -16.61
CA LEU A 356 0.92 -3.62 -16.69
C LEU A 356 0.84 -2.54 -15.59
N TYR A 357 -0.33 -1.92 -15.40
CA TYR A 357 -0.47 -0.80 -14.48
C TYR A 357 -0.49 -1.21 -13.01
N PHE A 358 -1.24 -2.26 -12.65
CA PHE A 358 -1.39 -2.69 -11.26
C PHE A 358 -0.35 -3.74 -10.86
N ASN A 359 -0.06 -4.73 -11.71
CA ASN A 359 0.88 -5.80 -11.33
C ASN A 359 2.34 -5.40 -11.56
N VAL A 360 2.63 -4.41 -12.41
CA VAL A 360 4.01 -3.94 -12.65
C VAL A 360 4.25 -2.52 -12.14
N ILE A 361 3.66 -1.51 -12.80
CA ILE A 361 3.99 -0.09 -12.57
C ILE A 361 3.72 0.31 -11.12
N TRP A 362 2.60 -0.13 -10.55
CA TRP A 362 2.23 0.21 -9.18
C TRP A 362 3.28 -0.26 -8.15
N TYR A 363 3.77 -1.50 -8.27
CA TYR A 363 4.81 -2.02 -7.37
C TYR A 363 6.18 -1.36 -7.59
N VAL A 364 6.51 -1.00 -8.83
CA VAL A 364 7.70 -0.18 -9.12
C VAL A 364 7.61 1.16 -8.38
N GLN A 365 6.45 1.83 -8.43
CA GLN A 365 6.24 3.06 -7.68
C GLN A 365 6.30 2.87 -6.16
N PHE A 366 5.77 1.75 -5.65
CA PHE A 366 5.88 1.38 -4.25
C PHE A 366 7.36 1.30 -3.82
N MET A 367 8.20 0.59 -4.57
CA MET A 367 9.64 0.51 -4.26
C MET A 367 10.35 1.87 -4.37
N LEU A 368 9.92 2.72 -5.31
CA LEU A 368 10.51 4.05 -5.54
C LEU A 368 9.98 5.15 -4.60
N MET A 369 9.18 4.82 -3.58
CA MET A 369 8.71 5.79 -2.58
C MET A 369 9.79 6.71 -2.00
N PRO A 370 11.03 6.25 -1.71
CA PRO A 370 12.08 7.13 -1.18
C PRO A 370 12.53 8.24 -2.14
N PHE A 371 12.24 8.11 -3.44
CA PHE A 371 12.57 9.08 -4.47
C PHE A 371 11.35 9.87 -4.96
N LEU A 372 10.19 9.22 -5.06
CA LEU A 372 8.96 9.82 -5.56
C LEU A 372 8.12 10.48 -4.46
N GLY A 373 8.30 10.05 -3.21
CA GLY A 373 7.42 10.37 -2.08
C GLY A 373 6.41 9.25 -1.79
N ASN A 374 5.79 9.33 -0.61
CA ASN A 374 4.71 8.43 -0.22
C ASN A 374 3.45 8.71 -1.08
N TYR A 375 2.61 7.69 -1.31
CA TYR A 375 1.45 7.75 -2.20
C TYR A 375 1.80 8.26 -3.60
N ALA A 376 2.92 7.79 -4.15
CA ALA A 376 3.39 8.20 -5.48
C ALA A 376 2.33 8.00 -6.57
N CYS A 377 1.56 6.92 -6.55
CA CYS A 377 0.49 6.66 -7.52
C CYS A 377 -0.59 7.76 -7.53
N VAL A 378 -0.97 8.25 -6.35
CA VAL A 378 -1.93 9.34 -6.18
C VAL A 378 -1.29 10.69 -6.51
N ASN A 379 -0.04 10.90 -6.13
CA ASN A 379 0.66 12.17 -6.34
C ASN A 379 1.11 12.38 -7.79
N SER A 380 1.24 11.28 -8.55
CA SER A 380 1.62 11.28 -9.97
C SER A 380 0.46 11.28 -10.93
N GLY A 381 -0.73 10.86 -10.50
CA GLY A 381 -1.92 10.78 -11.35
C GLY A 381 -2.08 9.43 -12.05
N ILE A 382 -1.20 8.47 -11.79
CA ILE A 382 -1.27 7.11 -12.36
C ILE A 382 -2.44 6.31 -11.75
N CYS A 383 -2.87 6.64 -10.55
CA CYS A 383 -4.00 5.96 -9.91
C CYS A 383 -5.34 6.46 -10.48
N ALA A 384 -5.85 5.78 -11.52
CA ALA A 384 -7.18 6.03 -12.09
C ALA A 384 -8.27 5.94 -11.01
N TRP A 385 -8.28 4.85 -10.25
CA TRP A 385 -9.23 4.64 -9.15
C TRP A 385 -9.18 5.76 -8.09
N GLY A 386 -7.97 6.18 -7.71
CA GLY A 386 -7.77 7.27 -6.76
C GLY A 386 -8.32 8.60 -7.30
N SER A 387 -7.98 8.95 -8.54
CA SER A 387 -8.42 10.21 -9.17
C SER A 387 -9.94 10.26 -9.40
N PHE A 388 -10.58 9.13 -9.76
CA PHE A 388 -12.04 9.03 -9.85
C PHE A 388 -12.72 9.48 -8.55
N ASN A 389 -12.32 8.87 -7.45
CA ASN A 389 -12.91 9.12 -6.14
C ASN A 389 -12.51 10.47 -5.54
N GLN A 390 -11.33 10.98 -5.90
CA GLN A 390 -10.89 12.33 -5.56
C GLN A 390 -11.77 13.38 -6.23
N LEU A 391 -12.19 13.14 -7.48
CA LEU A 391 -13.15 13.99 -8.18
C LEU A 391 -14.49 14.03 -7.43
N PHE A 392 -15.12 12.87 -7.21
CA PHE A 392 -16.43 12.83 -6.53
C PHE A 392 -16.36 13.27 -5.08
N GLY A 393 -15.26 12.97 -4.37
CA GLY A 393 -15.03 13.50 -3.02
C GLY A 393 -14.83 15.01 -2.97
N TYR A 394 -14.18 15.58 -3.99
CA TYR A 394 -14.04 17.03 -4.14
C TYR A 394 -15.36 17.71 -4.52
N LEU A 395 -16.23 17.06 -5.29
CA LEU A 395 -17.56 17.57 -5.61
C LEU A 395 -18.53 17.44 -4.43
N GLY A 396 -18.38 16.38 -3.63
CA GLY A 396 -19.29 15.99 -2.55
C GLY A 396 -19.19 16.78 -1.25
N PHE A 397 -19.70 16.19 -0.17
CA PHE A 397 -19.80 16.85 1.14
C PHE A 397 -18.47 16.90 1.89
N PHE A 398 -17.53 16.03 1.52
CA PHE A 398 -16.32 15.82 2.31
C PHE A 398 -15.38 17.02 2.31
N LYS A 399 -15.01 17.45 3.52
CA LYS A 399 -13.96 18.45 3.77
C LYS A 399 -13.42 18.30 5.18
N LEU A 400 -12.25 18.88 5.42
CA LEU A 400 -11.73 19.05 6.77
C LEU A 400 -12.18 20.41 7.28
N LYS A 401 -12.71 20.47 8.51
CA LYS A 401 -13.14 21.72 9.14
C LYS A 401 -12.35 21.93 10.43
N VAL A 402 -12.11 23.17 10.80
CA VAL A 402 -11.54 23.50 12.11
C VAL A 402 -12.61 23.96 13.08
N ARG A 403 -12.43 23.66 14.38
CA ARG A 403 -13.33 24.11 15.44
C ARG A 403 -13.11 25.57 15.76
N ASP A 404 -11.84 25.98 15.86
CA ASP A 404 -11.42 27.36 16.12
C ASP A 404 -10.32 27.80 15.15
N LEU A 405 -10.55 28.93 14.49
CA LEU A 405 -9.59 29.59 13.59
C LEU A 405 -8.37 30.13 14.34
N LYS A 406 -8.57 30.69 15.54
CA LYS A 406 -7.50 31.31 16.34
C LYS A 406 -6.49 30.28 16.80
N GLN A 407 -6.95 29.08 17.16
CA GLN A 407 -6.06 27.96 17.46
C GLN A 407 -5.13 27.61 16.30
N CYS A 408 -5.59 27.68 15.04
CA CYS A 408 -4.75 27.45 13.86
C CYS A 408 -3.76 28.59 13.57
N LEU A 409 -4.13 29.82 13.88
CA LEU A 409 -3.22 30.97 13.83
C LEU A 409 -2.07 30.82 14.83
N ASN A 410 -2.38 30.42 16.06
CA ASN A 410 -1.41 30.33 17.16
C ASN A 410 -0.58 29.02 17.18
N CYS A 411 -0.94 28.03 16.36
CA CYS A 411 -0.24 26.75 16.30
C CYS A 411 1.19 26.89 15.74
N LYS A 412 2.20 26.57 16.55
CA LYS A 412 3.63 26.68 16.17
C LYS A 412 4.15 25.48 15.37
N THR A 413 3.71 24.26 15.68
CA THR A 413 4.32 23.02 15.18
C THR A 413 3.85 22.63 13.78
N VAL A 414 2.59 22.95 13.42
CA VAL A 414 1.97 22.64 12.11
C VAL A 414 2.07 21.15 11.74
N ASP A 415 1.93 20.27 12.74
CA ASP A 415 2.07 18.82 12.58
C ASP A 415 1.09 18.21 11.58
N CYS A 416 -0.07 18.84 11.37
CA CYS A 416 -1.04 18.41 10.38
C CYS A 416 -0.49 18.42 8.94
N ALA A 417 0.34 19.42 8.61
CA ALA A 417 0.99 19.51 7.30
C ALA A 417 2.09 18.46 7.17
N SER A 418 2.83 18.19 8.27
CA SER A 418 3.94 17.23 8.30
C SER A 418 3.43 15.77 8.20
N ALA A 419 2.27 15.50 8.80
CA ALA A 419 1.64 14.20 8.86
C ALA A 419 0.92 13.80 7.57
N CYS A 420 0.55 14.75 6.70
CA CYS A 420 -0.20 14.45 5.48
C CYS A 420 0.61 13.59 4.49
N PRO A 421 0.14 12.37 4.16
CA PRO A 421 0.90 11.42 3.34
C PRO A 421 0.95 11.80 1.85
N VAL A 422 0.07 12.70 1.41
CA VAL A 422 0.02 13.26 0.04
C VAL A 422 0.56 14.70 -0.05
N GLY A 423 1.21 15.20 1.01
CA GLY A 423 1.96 16.46 0.95
C GLY A 423 1.11 17.74 0.86
N LEU A 424 -0.12 17.75 1.41
CA LEU A 424 -1.00 18.93 1.42
C LEU A 424 -0.58 19.97 2.48
N THR A 425 0.54 20.64 2.24
CA THR A 425 1.15 21.57 3.20
C THR A 425 0.41 22.89 3.37
N ASN A 426 -0.37 23.32 2.36
CA ASN A 426 -1.15 24.55 2.40
C ASN A 426 -2.48 24.44 3.17
N MET A 427 -2.73 23.30 3.82
CA MET A 427 -3.94 23.04 4.58
C MET A 427 -4.16 24.06 5.70
N ARG A 428 -3.10 24.45 6.42
CA ARG A 428 -3.16 25.47 7.48
C ARG A 428 -3.66 26.82 6.96
N ALA A 429 -3.15 27.27 5.81
CA ALA A 429 -3.56 28.53 5.21
C ALA A 429 -5.06 28.52 4.85
N SER A 430 -5.56 27.39 4.33
CA SER A 430 -6.99 27.23 4.06
C SER A 430 -7.83 27.24 5.33
N PHE A 431 -7.37 26.58 6.40
CA PHE A 431 -8.06 26.63 7.68
C PHE A 431 -8.15 28.04 8.24
N ILE A 432 -7.06 28.80 8.21
CA ILE A 432 -7.04 30.18 8.71
C ILE A 432 -7.98 31.07 7.89
N LYS A 433 -7.97 30.92 6.55
CA LYS A 433 -8.74 31.78 5.65
C LYS A 433 -10.24 31.45 5.64
N ASN A 434 -10.58 30.16 5.56
CA ASN A 434 -11.93 29.70 5.24
C ASN A 434 -12.58 28.90 6.38
N GLY A 435 -11.85 28.53 7.43
CA GLY A 435 -12.32 27.58 8.45
C GLY A 435 -12.40 26.13 7.97
N GLU A 436 -12.03 25.87 6.72
CA GLU A 436 -12.12 24.56 6.10
C GLU A 436 -11.04 24.35 5.04
N PHE A 437 -10.81 23.07 4.72
CA PHE A 437 -9.91 22.63 3.68
C PHE A 437 -10.57 21.55 2.84
N LYS A 438 -10.66 21.83 1.54
CA LYS A 438 -11.15 20.91 0.51
C LYS A 438 -10.15 20.91 -0.63
N SER A 439 -9.73 19.73 -1.07
CA SER A 439 -8.70 19.58 -2.10
C SER A 439 -8.94 18.30 -2.88
N PHE A 440 -8.80 18.37 -4.20
CA PHE A 440 -8.83 17.20 -5.08
C PHE A 440 -7.84 16.13 -4.62
N LYS A 441 -6.61 16.51 -4.26
CA LYS A 441 -5.59 15.53 -3.84
C LYS A 441 -5.83 14.93 -2.45
N CYS A 442 -6.86 15.36 -1.72
CA CYS A 442 -7.12 14.85 -0.37
C CYS A 442 -7.65 13.42 -0.43
N ILE A 443 -6.90 12.48 0.13
CA ILE A 443 -7.29 11.06 0.20
C ILE A 443 -8.08 10.69 1.46
N GLY A 444 -8.33 11.64 2.37
CA GLY A 444 -9.21 11.42 3.52
C GLY A 444 -8.69 10.46 4.61
N VAL A 445 -7.42 10.06 4.58
CA VAL A 445 -6.80 9.12 5.55
C VAL A 445 -6.91 9.57 7.01
N GLY A 446 -6.77 10.88 7.26
CA GLY A 446 -6.97 11.45 8.59
C GLY A 446 -5.73 11.62 9.45
N ASP A 447 -4.52 11.39 8.94
CA ASP A 447 -3.29 11.62 9.72
C ASP A 447 -3.13 13.06 10.19
N CYS A 448 -3.67 14.03 9.43
CA CYS A 448 -3.69 15.43 9.83
C CYS A 448 -4.61 15.69 11.05
N VAL A 449 -5.72 14.95 11.16
CA VAL A 449 -6.62 15.01 12.32
C VAL A 449 -5.96 14.38 13.54
N GLU A 450 -5.31 13.23 13.33
CA GLU A 450 -4.56 12.53 14.38
C GLU A 450 -3.40 13.34 14.93
N ALA A 451 -2.62 13.96 14.03
CA ALA A 451 -1.42 14.71 14.40
C ALA A 451 -1.71 16.10 14.97
N CYS A 452 -2.96 16.57 14.96
CA CYS A 452 -3.28 17.90 15.47
C CYS A 452 -3.15 17.91 17.02
N PRO A 453 -2.17 18.64 17.60
CA PRO A 453 -1.94 18.62 19.05
C PRO A 453 -3.11 19.21 19.85
N TYR A 454 -3.94 20.03 19.21
CA TYR A 454 -5.08 20.70 19.83
C TYR A 454 -6.43 20.05 19.51
N ASN A 455 -6.45 18.90 18.80
CA ASN A 455 -7.68 18.24 18.37
C ASN A 455 -8.67 19.19 17.66
N ASN A 456 -8.12 20.14 16.88
CA ASN A 456 -8.88 21.24 16.31
C ASN A 456 -9.46 20.92 14.93
N ILE A 457 -8.92 19.91 14.23
CA ILE A 457 -9.36 19.50 12.90
C ILE A 457 -10.38 18.37 13.04
N ILE A 458 -11.49 18.46 12.32
CA ILE A 458 -12.56 17.45 12.28
C ILE A 458 -12.90 17.09 10.83
N PHE A 459 -13.38 15.86 10.63
CA PHE A 459 -14.02 15.48 9.38
C PHE A 459 -15.41 16.12 9.30
N TYR A 460 -15.72 16.68 8.14
CA TYR A 460 -17.06 17.11 7.78
C TYR A 460 -17.47 16.33 6.54
N ASP A 461 -18.48 15.49 6.67
CA ASP A 461 -19.00 14.62 5.60
C ASP A 461 -20.54 14.64 5.58
N PHE A 462 -21.15 13.73 4.82
CA PHE A 462 -22.60 13.61 4.74
C PHE A 462 -23.28 13.43 6.11
N ARG A 463 -22.65 12.73 7.06
CA ARG A 463 -23.19 12.54 8.42
C ARG A 463 -23.24 13.87 9.16
N SER A 464 -22.18 14.67 9.04
CA SER A 464 -22.12 16.02 9.60
C SER A 464 -23.18 16.93 8.98
N TRP A 465 -23.37 16.82 7.65
CA TRP A 465 -24.39 17.57 6.95
C TRP A 465 -25.81 17.21 7.42
N ILE A 466 -26.14 15.91 7.52
CA ILE A 466 -27.43 15.45 8.08
C ILE A 466 -27.63 16.00 9.48
N ARG A 467 -26.65 15.84 10.39
CA ARG A 467 -26.74 16.36 11.76
C ARG A 467 -27.00 17.86 11.79
N SER A 468 -26.33 18.62 10.93
CA SER A 468 -26.54 20.08 10.84
C SER A 468 -27.95 20.47 10.37
N LYS A 469 -28.58 19.64 9.54
CA LYS A 469 -29.95 19.84 9.03
C LYS A 469 -31.00 19.42 10.06
N LEU A 470 -30.79 18.29 10.74
CA LEU A 470 -31.66 17.83 11.82
C LEU A 470 -31.62 18.76 13.02
N ASN A 471 -30.43 19.19 13.45
CA ASN A 471 -30.28 20.12 14.58
C ASN A 471 -30.71 21.56 14.25
N ARG A 472 -30.90 21.92 12.97
CA ARG A 472 -31.55 23.20 12.61
C ARG A 472 -33.03 23.26 13.01
N LYS A 473 -33.68 22.12 13.27
CA LYS A 473 -35.03 22.06 13.86
C LYS A 473 -35.05 22.02 15.39
N GLY A 474 -33.88 22.01 16.06
CA GLY A 474 -33.78 22.03 17.52
C GLY A 474 -32.45 22.61 18.00
N LYS A 475 -32.47 23.85 18.49
CA LYS A 475 -31.33 24.49 19.18
C LYS A 475 -30.76 23.54 20.23
N ILE A 476 -29.51 23.08 20.07
CA ILE A 476 -28.73 22.55 21.18
C ILE A 476 -27.32 23.15 21.16
N LYS A 477 -26.96 23.69 22.32
CA LYS A 477 -25.64 24.19 22.74
C LYS A 477 -24.57 23.14 22.48
N ASP A 478 -23.62 23.45 21.59
CA ASP A 478 -22.31 22.78 21.57
C ASP A 478 -21.48 23.27 22.76
N SER A 479 -21.79 22.75 23.94
CA SER A 479 -20.91 22.77 25.10
C SER A 479 -20.72 21.35 25.61
N ILE A 480 -20.17 20.49 24.76
CA ILE A 480 -19.57 19.24 25.22
C ILE A 480 -18.15 19.57 25.66
N LYS A 481 -18.01 19.93 26.94
CA LYS A 481 -16.78 19.73 27.71
C LYS A 481 -16.55 18.21 27.76
N LEU A 482 -15.60 17.69 27.00
CA LEU A 482 -14.99 16.39 27.27
C LEU A 482 -13.77 16.65 28.16
N ARG A 483 -13.84 16.16 29.39
CA ARG A 483 -12.68 15.97 30.28
C ARG A 483 -11.71 14.96 29.67
#